data_AF-A0A9X3WMD1-F1
#
_entry.id   AF-A0A9X3WMD1-F1
#
_cell.length_a   1.000
_cell.length_b   1.000
_cell.length_c   1.000
_cell.angle_alpha   90.00
_cell.angle_beta   90.00
_cell.angle_gamma   90.00
#
_symmetry.space_group_name_H-M   'P 1'
#
loop_
_entity.id
_entity.type
_entity.pdbx_description
1 polymer ?
#
loop_
_entity_poly.entity_id
_entity_poly.type
_entity_poly.pdbx_seq_one_letter_code
_entity_poly.pdbx_strand_id
1 'polypeptide(L)'
;MKTRLYNVDPGYVTITEASEIVSQLLRLTDKESNTYKIKIREDAKKGLFGGKKYKKRMYQVKRADIIQYAQDIKRQEQVEIDIDIAPNSERVHISSKLPHIPIKKTILIIVGLLILLKFVGVRHCRKTFG
;
A
#
# COMPACT_ATOMS: atom_id res chain seq x y z
N MET A 1 -5.97 8.12 -28.95
CA MET A 1 -4.53 7.77 -28.76
C MET A 1 -4.29 6.37 -29.30
N LYS A 2 -3.19 6.12 -30.03
CA LYS A 2 -2.80 4.74 -30.43
C LYS A 2 -2.14 4.03 -29.24
N THR A 3 -2.81 3.05 -28.66
CA THR A 3 -2.23 2.19 -27.63
C THR A 3 -1.19 1.28 -28.30
N ARG A 4 0.09 1.47 -27.95
CA ARG A 4 1.15 0.56 -28.38
C ARG A 4 1.06 -0.68 -27.52
N LEU A 5 0.85 -1.85 -28.14
CA LEU A 5 0.90 -3.14 -27.45
C LEU A 5 2.35 -3.46 -27.11
N TYR A 6 2.66 -3.53 -25.82
CA TYR A 6 3.98 -3.92 -25.32
C TYR A 6 3.93 -5.36 -24.83
N ASN A 7 4.93 -6.17 -25.20
CA ASN A 7 5.08 -7.52 -24.65
C ASN A 7 5.76 -7.44 -23.27
N VAL A 8 4.96 -7.28 -22.22
CA VAL A 8 5.38 -7.21 -20.81
C VAL A 8 5.34 -8.60 -20.17
N ASP A 9 6.00 -8.75 -19.03
CA ASP A 9 5.98 -10.02 -18.30
C ASP A 9 4.54 -10.41 -17.89
N PRO A 10 4.20 -11.71 -17.81
CA PRO A 10 2.88 -12.14 -17.36
C PRO A 10 2.49 -11.54 -16.00
N GLY A 11 1.31 -10.92 -15.92
CA GLY A 11 0.82 -10.23 -14.71
C GLY A 11 1.39 -8.83 -14.49
N TYR A 12 2.28 -8.36 -15.35
CA TYR A 12 2.79 -7.00 -15.37
C TYR A 12 2.06 -6.15 -16.42
N VAL A 13 2.08 -4.85 -16.20
CA VAL A 13 1.57 -3.82 -17.11
C VAL A 13 2.59 -2.70 -17.23
N THR A 14 2.54 -1.98 -18.35
CA THR A 14 3.36 -0.78 -18.52
C THR A 14 2.87 0.35 -17.60
N ILE A 15 3.73 1.35 -17.34
CA ILE A 15 3.33 2.55 -16.57
C ILE A 15 2.12 3.27 -17.21
N THR A 16 1.99 3.22 -18.53
CA THR A 16 0.89 3.91 -19.23
C THR A 16 -0.44 3.17 -19.00
N GLU A 17 -0.45 1.86 -19.18
CA GLU A 17 -1.60 1.02 -18.83
C GLU A 17 -1.93 1.08 -17.34
N ALA A 18 -0.92 1.13 -16.47
CA ALA A 18 -1.13 1.30 -15.04
C ALA A 18 -1.84 2.63 -14.72
N SER A 19 -1.44 3.73 -15.35
CA SER A 19 -2.15 5.02 -15.18
C SER A 19 -3.57 4.97 -15.72
N GLU A 20 -3.82 4.28 -16.83
CA GLU A 20 -5.17 4.11 -17.38
C GLU A 20 -6.07 3.32 -16.42
N ILE A 21 -5.55 2.26 -15.79
CA ILE A 21 -6.28 1.48 -14.77
C ILE A 21 -6.65 2.38 -13.58
N VAL A 22 -5.71 3.17 -13.07
CA VAL A 22 -5.96 4.09 -11.95
C VAL A 22 -7.00 5.13 -12.32
N SER A 23 -6.87 5.76 -13.49
CA SER A 23 -7.81 6.77 -13.96
C SER A 23 -9.22 6.21 -14.20
N GLN A 24 -9.35 4.97 -14.67
CA GLN A 24 -10.64 4.29 -14.80
C GLN A 24 -11.28 4.01 -13.43
N LEU A 25 -10.50 3.56 -12.45
CA LEU A 25 -11.01 3.21 -11.12
C LEU A 25 -11.40 4.44 -10.29
N LEU A 26 -10.64 5.53 -10.44
CA LEU A 26 -10.83 6.79 -9.72
C LEU A 26 -11.66 7.83 -10.52
N ARG A 27 -12.07 7.52 -11.75
CA ARG A 27 -12.82 8.42 -12.65
C ARG A 27 -12.15 9.79 -12.83
N LEU A 28 -10.83 9.79 -12.99
CA LEU A 28 -10.00 10.99 -13.04
C LEU A 28 -10.07 11.72 -14.38
N THR A 29 -9.79 13.01 -14.34
CA THR A 29 -9.59 13.84 -15.53
C THR A 29 -8.19 13.61 -16.15
N ASP A 30 -7.98 14.04 -17.40
CA ASP A 30 -6.70 13.88 -18.10
C ASP A 30 -5.51 14.53 -17.37
N LYS A 31 -5.74 15.65 -16.68
CA LYS A 31 -4.70 16.35 -15.91
C LYS A 31 -4.23 15.52 -14.71
N GLU A 32 -5.16 14.97 -13.95
CA GLU A 32 -4.87 14.15 -12.77
C GLU A 32 -4.25 12.81 -13.17
N SER A 33 -4.74 12.22 -14.26
CA SER A 33 -4.19 10.99 -14.85
C SER A 33 -2.66 11.10 -15.10
N ASN A 34 -2.19 12.25 -15.59
CA ASN A 34 -0.76 12.48 -15.80
C ASN A 34 0.03 12.57 -14.48
N THR A 35 -0.56 13.15 -13.44
CA THR A 35 0.04 13.19 -12.09
C THR A 35 0.26 11.77 -11.55
N TYR A 36 -0.75 10.90 -11.62
CA TYR A 36 -0.60 9.51 -11.18
C TYR A 36 0.40 8.74 -12.02
N LYS A 37 0.44 8.98 -13.34
CA LYS A 37 1.45 8.38 -14.22
C LYS A 37 2.88 8.71 -13.78
N ILE A 38 3.15 9.96 -13.38
CA ILE A 38 4.46 10.36 -12.87
C ILE A 38 4.75 9.67 -11.53
N LYS A 39 3.80 9.69 -10.59
CA LYS A 39 3.94 9.02 -9.29
C LYS A 39 4.24 7.53 -9.43
N ILE A 40 3.42 6.81 -10.19
CA ILE A 40 3.59 5.36 -10.44
C ILE A 40 4.97 5.08 -11.05
N ARG A 41 5.46 5.94 -11.95
CA ARG A 41 6.79 5.79 -12.54
C ARG A 41 7.89 5.93 -11.51
N GLU A 42 7.82 6.95 -10.65
CA GLU A 42 8.81 7.21 -9.61
C GLU A 42 8.84 6.10 -8.57
N ASP A 43 7.68 5.61 -8.18
CA ASP A 43 7.56 4.53 -7.20
C ASP A 43 7.99 3.18 -7.79
N ALA A 44 7.68 2.93 -9.07
CA ALA A 44 8.21 1.77 -9.79
C ALA A 44 9.75 1.78 -9.87
N LYS A 45 10.38 2.96 -10.00
CA LYS A 45 11.85 3.07 -9.96
C LYS A 45 12.42 2.69 -8.59
N LYS A 46 11.67 2.91 -7.51
CA LYS A 46 12.04 2.54 -6.14
C LYS A 46 11.74 1.07 -5.82
N GLY A 47 11.17 0.30 -6.76
CA GLY A 47 10.79 -1.09 -6.57
C GLY A 47 9.40 -1.32 -5.98
N LEU A 48 8.60 -0.25 -5.79
CA LEU A 48 7.20 -0.38 -5.37
C LEU A 48 6.34 -0.95 -6.49
N PHE A 49 5.17 -1.51 -6.13
CA PHE A 49 4.24 -2.18 -7.05
C PHE A 49 4.89 -3.33 -7.84
N GLY A 50 5.89 -3.98 -7.24
CA GLY A 50 6.73 -4.97 -7.90
C GLY A 50 7.53 -4.41 -9.07
N GLY A 51 7.81 -3.10 -9.06
CA GLY A 51 8.41 -2.34 -10.16
C GLY A 51 9.69 -2.97 -10.69
N LYS A 52 9.68 -3.28 -11.98
CA LYS A 52 10.82 -3.86 -12.70
C LYS A 52 11.17 -3.01 -13.91
N LYS A 53 12.46 -2.91 -14.21
CA LYS A 53 12.90 -2.24 -15.42
C LYS A 53 12.47 -3.07 -16.63
N TYR A 54 11.78 -2.44 -17.57
CA TYR A 54 11.35 -3.03 -18.83
C TYR A 54 12.12 -2.37 -19.97
N LYS A 55 12.93 -3.14 -20.70
CA LYS A 55 13.82 -2.63 -21.75
C LYS A 55 14.74 -1.49 -21.23
N LYS A 56 15.27 -0.65 -22.14
CA LYS A 56 16.27 0.38 -21.80
C LYS A 56 15.72 1.56 -20.99
N ARG A 57 14.49 2.01 -21.25
CA ARG A 57 13.94 3.29 -20.75
C ARG A 57 12.56 3.19 -20.06
N MET A 58 11.99 1.99 -19.95
CA MET A 58 10.66 1.79 -19.40
C MET A 58 10.70 0.99 -18.10
N TYR A 59 9.60 1.05 -17.38
CA TYR A 59 9.34 0.23 -16.20
C TYR A 59 8.00 -0.47 -16.41
N GLN A 60 7.85 -1.61 -15.77
CA GLN A 60 6.61 -2.37 -15.69
C GLN A 60 6.30 -2.62 -14.21
N VAL A 61 5.02 -2.68 -13.89
CA VAL A 61 4.50 -2.84 -12.53
C VAL A 61 3.50 -3.98 -12.51
N LYS A 62 3.33 -4.64 -11.36
CA LYS A 62 2.34 -5.70 -11.22
C LYS A 62 0.93 -5.12 -11.31
N ARG A 63 0.08 -5.75 -12.12
CA ARG A 63 -1.30 -5.29 -12.30
C ARG A 63 -2.09 -5.31 -10.98
N ALA A 64 -1.92 -6.37 -10.19
CA ALA A 64 -2.61 -6.53 -8.91
C ALA A 64 -2.28 -5.39 -7.93
N ASP A 65 -1.00 -5.07 -7.78
CA ASP A 65 -0.54 -4.02 -6.88
C ASP A 65 -1.08 -2.64 -7.28
N ILE A 66 -1.21 -2.36 -8.59
CA ILE A 66 -1.79 -1.10 -9.09
C ILE A 66 -3.30 -1.02 -8.83
N ILE A 67 -4.02 -2.13 -9.01
CA ILE A 67 -5.45 -2.19 -8.69
C ILE A 67 -5.66 -1.95 -7.19
N GLN A 68 -4.85 -2.60 -6.35
CA GLN A 68 -4.90 -2.41 -4.91
C GLN A 68 -4.60 -0.95 -4.53
N TYR A 69 -3.55 -0.36 -5.11
CA TYR A 69 -3.21 1.05 -4.91
C TYR A 69 -4.40 1.99 -5.21
N ALA A 70 -5.08 1.80 -6.33
CA ALA A 70 -6.25 2.60 -6.68
C ALA A 70 -7.42 2.40 -5.70
N GLN A 71 -7.66 1.16 -5.25
CA GLN A 71 -8.68 0.87 -4.25
C GLN A 71 -8.38 1.50 -2.89
N ASP A 72 -7.11 1.58 -2.52
CA ASP A 72 -6.68 2.17 -1.26
C ASP A 72 -6.83 3.69 -1.29
N ILE A 73 -6.54 4.35 -2.42
CA ILE A 73 -6.85 5.78 -2.62
C ILE A 73 -8.35 6.03 -2.49
N LYS A 74 -9.16 5.24 -3.19
CA LYS A 74 -10.62 5.38 -3.16
C LYS A 74 -11.19 5.22 -1.74
N ARG A 75 -10.62 4.30 -0.94
CA ARG A 75 -10.99 4.12 0.46
C ARG A 75 -10.60 5.33 1.32
N GLN A 76 -9.42 5.91 1.09
CA GLN A 76 -8.99 7.12 1.81
C GLN A 76 -9.90 8.31 1.51
N GLU A 77 -10.26 8.52 0.25
CA GLU A 77 -11.19 9.58 -0.15
C GLU A 77 -12.57 9.43 0.51
N GLN A 78 -13.10 8.20 0.59
CA GLN A 78 -14.38 7.94 1.28
C GLN A 78 -14.32 8.22 2.78
N VAL A 79 -13.23 7.82 3.44
CA VAL A 79 -13.06 8.04 4.88
C VAL A 79 -12.93 9.54 5.20
N GLU A 80 -12.25 10.32 4.37
CA GLU A 80 -12.12 11.77 4.55
C GLU A 80 -13.47 12.47 4.44
N ILE A 81 -14.30 12.05 3.48
CA ILE A 81 -15.66 12.58 3.28
C ILE A 81 -16.56 12.26 4.48
N ASP A 82 -16.51 11.04 5.03
CA ASP A 82 -17.34 10.64 6.17
C ASP A 82 -16.99 11.42 7.46
N ILE A 83 -15.74 11.87 7.61
CA ILE A 83 -15.29 12.68 8.75
C ILE A 83 -15.79 14.13 8.61
N ASP A 84 -15.79 14.67 7.39
CA ASP A 84 -16.16 16.06 7.12
C ASP A 84 -17.69 16.28 7.01
N ILE A 85 -18.46 15.24 6.65
CA ILE A 85 -19.93 15.26 6.58
C ILE A 85 -20.56 14.84 7.92
N ALA A 86 -19.90 15.02 9.06
CA ALA A 86 -20.56 14.91 10.35
C ALA A 86 -21.09 16.29 10.81
N PRO A 87 -22.28 16.76 10.36
CA PRO A 87 -22.92 17.88 11.00
C PRO A 87 -23.43 17.46 12.38
N ASN A 88 -23.27 18.39 13.29
CA ASN A 88 -23.77 18.46 14.65
C ASN A 88 -25.25 17.99 14.84
N SER A 89 -25.52 16.68 14.90
CA SER A 89 -26.64 16.00 15.61
C SER A 89 -26.50 14.50 15.32
N GLU A 90 -26.43 13.56 16.25
CA GLU A 90 -27.33 13.32 17.37
C GLU A 90 -26.62 12.33 18.31
N ARG A 91 -26.86 12.46 19.62
CA ARG A 91 -26.31 11.58 20.65
C ARG A 91 -26.81 10.15 20.44
N VAL A 92 -26.08 9.34 19.70
CA VAL A 92 -26.17 7.88 19.84
C VAL A 92 -25.14 7.46 20.88
N HIS A 93 -25.63 7.24 22.10
CA HIS A 93 -24.90 6.56 23.17
C HIS A 93 -24.50 5.16 22.71
N ILE A 94 -23.29 5.02 22.14
CA ILE A 94 -22.52 3.78 22.23
C ILE A 94 -21.28 4.11 23.03
N SER A 95 -21.46 4.06 24.35
CA SER A 95 -20.34 3.93 25.29
C SER A 95 -19.72 2.55 25.09
N SER A 96 -18.83 2.42 24.11
CA SER A 96 -17.74 1.46 24.19
C SER A 96 -16.46 2.25 24.45
N LYS A 97 -16.15 2.45 25.74
CA LYS A 97 -14.82 2.83 26.18
C LYS A 97 -13.83 1.79 25.65
N LEU A 98 -13.24 2.03 24.48
CA LEU A 98 -11.97 1.39 24.14
C LEU A 98 -10.87 2.22 24.82
N PRO A 99 -10.02 1.59 25.66
CA PRO A 99 -8.99 2.33 26.36
C PRO A 99 -8.03 2.97 25.35
N HIS A 100 -7.90 4.28 25.46
CA HIS A 100 -6.87 5.05 24.78
C HIS A 100 -5.50 4.62 25.34
N ILE A 101 -4.87 3.65 24.67
CA ILE A 101 -3.53 3.19 25.02
C ILE A 101 -2.54 4.07 24.25
N PRO A 102 -1.67 4.85 24.93
CA PRO A 102 -0.70 5.71 24.26
C PRO A 102 0.33 4.88 23.48
N ILE A 103 0.41 5.15 22.17
CA ILE A 103 1.24 4.48 21.15
C ILE A 103 2.72 4.32 21.55
N LYS A 104 3.22 5.15 22.48
CA LYS A 104 4.61 5.10 22.95
C LYS A 104 4.93 3.88 23.83
N LYS A 105 3.94 3.26 24.49
CA LYS A 105 4.19 2.06 25.34
C LYS A 105 4.19 0.74 24.56
N THR A 106 3.52 0.67 23.41
CA THR A 106 3.36 -0.57 22.64
C THR A 106 4.66 -1.01 21.95
N ILE A 107 5.49 -0.05 21.53
CA ILE A 107 6.79 -0.32 20.87
C ILE A 107 7.76 -1.00 21.85
N LEU A 108 7.76 -0.61 23.13
CA LEU A 108 8.65 -1.20 24.14
C LEU A 108 8.32 -2.67 24.42
N ILE A 109 7.02 -3.01 24.44
CA ILE A 109 6.56 -4.39 24.67
C ILE A 109 6.91 -5.29 23.49
N ILE A 110 6.73 -4.82 22.25
CA ILE A 110 7.06 -5.59 21.04
C ILE A 110 8.58 -5.82 20.91
N VAL A 111 9.39 -4.78 21.17
CA VAL A 111 10.86 -4.90 21.17
C VAL A 111 11.33 -5.84 22.28
N GLY A 112 10.74 -5.77 23.48
CA GLY A 112 11.04 -6.69 24.58
C GLY A 112 10.72 -8.16 24.24
N LEU A 113 9.58 -8.42 23.60
CA LEU A 113 9.17 -9.78 23.19
C LEU A 113 10.11 -10.36 22.11
N LEU A 114 10.56 -9.54 21.17
CA LEU A 114 11.53 -9.91 20.13
C LEU A 114 12.91 -10.27 20.69
N ILE A 115 13.35 -9.58 21.76
CA ILE A 115 14.61 -9.89 22.44
C ILE A 115 14.48 -11.20 23.23
N LEU A 116 13.33 -11.44 23.88
CA LEU A 116 13.08 -12.68 24.62
C LEU A 116 13.05 -13.91 23.70
N LEU A 117 12.43 -13.81 22.52
CA LEU A 117 12.38 -14.89 21.53
C LEU A 117 13.77 -15.24 20.97
N LYS A 118 14.66 -14.25 20.78
CA LYS A 118 16.05 -14.52 20.41
C LYS A 118 16.82 -15.24 21.53
N PHE A 119 16.53 -14.96 22.79
CA PHE A 119 17.19 -15.64 23.92
C PHE A 119 16.69 -17.06 24.18
N VAL A 120 15.40 -17.33 23.96
CA VAL A 120 14.84 -18.71 24.08
C VAL A 120 15.32 -19.59 22.91
N GLY A 121 15.45 -19.05 21.70
CA GLY A 121 15.97 -19.79 20.54
C GLY A 121 17.44 -20.21 20.63
N VAL A 122 18.25 -19.56 21.48
CA VAL A 122 19.69 -19.88 21.64
C VAL A 122 19.94 -20.93 22.73
N ARG A 123 19.00 -21.17 23.66
CA ARG A 123 19.20 -22.15 24.74
C ARG A 123 18.76 -23.59 24.42
N HIS A 124 18.23 -23.85 23.22
CA HIS A 124 17.81 -25.19 22.81
C HIS A 124 18.72 -25.86 21.76
N CYS A 125 19.99 -25.45 21.69
CA CYS A 125 21.04 -26.14 20.93
C CYS A 125 22.33 -26.29 21.77
N ARG A 126 22.23 -26.83 22.98
CA ARG A 126 23.35 -27.47 23.69
C ARG A 126 22.83 -28.55 24.64
N LYS A 127 22.31 -29.64 24.07
CA LYS A 127 22.31 -30.96 24.71
C LYS A 127 21.83 -31.99 23.69
N THR A 128 22.79 -32.55 22.97
CA THR A 128 22.86 -33.94 22.48
C THR A 128 23.91 -33.95 21.39
N PHE A 129 25.15 -34.30 21.73
CA PHE A 129 25.98 -35.25 21.00
C PHE A 129 27.11 -35.61 21.96
N GLY A 130 27.22 -36.91 22.23
CA GLY A 130 28.23 -37.50 23.11
C GLY A 130 29.60 -37.55 22.48
#